data_AF-A0A7Y5L292-F1
#
_entry.id   AF-A0A7Y5L292-F1
#
_cell.length_a   1.000
_cell.length_b   1.000
_cell.length_c   1.000
_cell.angle_alpha   90.00
_cell.angle_beta   90.00
_cell.angle_gamma   90.00
#
_symmetry.space_group_name_H-M   'P 1'
#
loop_
_entity.id
_entity.type
_entity.pdbx_description
1 polymer ?
#
loop_
_entity_poly.entity_id
_entity_poly.type
_entity_poly.pdbx_seq_one_letter_code
_entity_poly.pdbx_strand_id
1 'polypeptide(L)'
;MTSSNKESQGAKPYYVERQVIRTAVVSYNVTTTKYTRDLSLELTFPEITTRKGNTFTPKLTLSGNFQRDNGSVSAWGSAFRIREVFDCAGVDVKYDNSGELGADSIEDLVGKEIYTLRYVAKDKNGNRTYYTWDRVGNSEEDVKQKFNESVNKGYPKNYSPELV
;
A
#
# COMPACT_ATOMS: atom_id res chain seq x y z
N MET A 1 41.49 7.88 -8.32
CA MET A 1 40.95 6.65 -8.95
C MET A 1 40.48 5.72 -7.84
N THR A 2 39.16 5.55 -7.72
CA THR A 2 38.57 4.41 -7.01
C THR A 2 37.18 4.21 -7.60
N SER A 3 37.16 3.54 -8.75
CA SER A 3 35.94 3.02 -9.35
C SER A 3 35.41 1.93 -8.43
N SER A 4 34.40 2.25 -7.62
CA SER A 4 33.59 1.23 -6.97
C SER A 4 32.75 0.56 -8.07
N ASN A 5 33.16 -0.63 -8.47
CA ASN A 5 32.34 -1.56 -9.25
C ASN A 5 30.99 -1.73 -8.53
N LYS A 6 29.94 -1.09 -9.04
CA LYS A 6 28.57 -1.40 -8.66
C LYS A 6 28.17 -2.62 -9.48
N GLU A 7 28.20 -3.78 -8.84
CA GLU A 7 27.50 -4.97 -9.34
C GLU A 7 26.11 -4.55 -9.83
N SER A 8 25.77 -4.95 -11.05
CA SER A 8 24.40 -4.86 -11.51
C SER A 8 23.58 -5.81 -10.64
N GLN A 9 22.98 -5.31 -9.55
CA GLN A 9 21.93 -6.04 -8.86
C GLN A 9 20.88 -6.38 -9.92
N GLY A 10 20.77 -7.68 -10.23
CA GLY A 10 19.76 -8.19 -11.14
C GLY A 10 18.38 -7.71 -10.73
N ALA A 11 17.42 -7.71 -11.66
CA ALA A 11 16.05 -7.38 -11.32
C ALA A 11 15.59 -8.32 -10.17
N LYS A 12 15.02 -7.76 -9.11
CA LYS A 12 14.49 -8.55 -7.99
C LYS A 12 13.00 -8.80 -8.24
N PRO A 13 12.46 -9.98 -7.88
CA PRO A 13 11.03 -10.27 -8.10
C PRO A 13 10.14 -9.37 -7.24
N TYR A 14 10.68 -8.81 -6.15
CA TYR A 14 10.08 -7.73 -5.39
C TYR A 14 11.17 -6.92 -4.67
N TYR A 15 10.80 -5.73 -4.18
CA TYR A 15 11.61 -4.93 -3.27
C TYR A 15 10.70 -4.21 -2.26
N VAL A 16 11.30 -3.87 -1.12
CA VAL A 16 10.64 -3.13 -0.04
C VAL A 16 11.14 -1.70 -0.03
N GLU A 17 10.24 -0.76 0.20
CA GLU A 17 10.55 0.65 0.36
C GLU A 17 10.02 1.13 1.72
N ARG A 18 10.92 1.73 2.52
CA ARG A 18 10.52 2.55 3.67
C ARG A 18 10.03 3.89 3.15
N GLN A 19 8.79 4.24 3.45
CA GLN A 19 8.13 5.43 2.95
C GLN A 19 7.64 6.32 4.09
N VAL A 20 7.82 7.63 3.94
CA VAL A 20 7.24 8.65 4.84
C VAL A 20 5.94 9.15 4.22
N ILE A 21 4.82 9.06 4.94
CA ILE A 21 3.53 9.54 4.44
C ILE A 21 3.58 11.08 4.33
N ARG A 22 3.33 11.62 3.13
CA ARG A 22 3.30 13.06 2.86
C ARG A 22 1.90 13.64 2.92
N THR A 23 0.94 12.92 2.37
CA THR A 23 -0.48 13.25 2.48
C THR A 23 -1.27 11.98 2.71
N ALA A 24 -2.33 12.08 3.48
CA ALA A 24 -3.34 11.05 3.64
C ALA A 24 -4.71 11.67 3.34
N VAL A 25 -5.47 11.06 2.44
CA VAL A 25 -6.81 11.52 2.06
C VAL A 25 -7.77 10.35 2.18
N VAL A 26 -8.83 10.54 2.95
CA VAL A 26 -9.90 9.56 3.10
C VAL A 26 -11.12 9.99 2.29
N SER A 27 -11.73 9.01 1.63
CA SER A 27 -12.98 9.17 0.91
C SER A 27 -13.96 8.06 1.31
N TYR A 28 -15.21 8.43 1.55
CA TYR A 28 -16.29 7.50 1.89
C TYR A 28 -17.20 7.26 0.69
N ASN A 29 -17.84 6.08 0.65
CA ASN A 29 -18.84 5.71 -0.37
C ASN A 29 -18.32 5.87 -1.82
N VAL A 30 -17.04 5.53 -2.04
CA VAL A 30 -16.36 5.69 -3.33
C VAL A 30 -16.96 4.74 -4.36
N THR A 31 -17.66 5.31 -5.35
CA THR A 31 -18.35 4.54 -6.39
C THR A 31 -17.60 4.60 -7.71
N THR A 32 -17.32 3.43 -8.27
CA THR A 32 -16.83 3.24 -9.64
C THR A 32 -17.95 2.65 -10.50
N THR A 33 -17.74 2.56 -11.81
CA THR A 33 -18.72 1.92 -12.72
C THR A 33 -19.03 0.46 -12.40
N LYS A 34 -18.20 -0.21 -11.58
CA LYS A 34 -18.35 -1.64 -11.26
C LYS A 34 -18.58 -1.94 -9.79
N TYR A 35 -18.15 -1.06 -8.88
CA TYR A 35 -18.14 -1.33 -7.45
C TYR A 35 -18.31 -0.04 -6.64
N THR A 36 -19.02 -0.12 -5.52
CA THR A 36 -18.99 0.86 -4.44
C THR A 36 -18.12 0.34 -3.31
N ARG A 37 -17.27 1.23 -2.77
CA ARG A 37 -16.43 0.98 -1.62
C ARG A 37 -16.85 1.87 -0.46
N ASP A 38 -16.98 1.31 0.73
CA ASP A 38 -17.31 2.10 1.92
C ASP A 38 -16.23 3.13 2.22
N LEU A 39 -14.96 2.72 2.08
CA LEU A 39 -13.81 3.50 2.49
C LEU A 39 -12.67 3.38 1.46
N SER A 40 -12.01 4.51 1.20
CA SER A 40 -10.77 4.60 0.46
C SER A 40 -9.78 5.51 1.19
N LEU A 41 -8.52 5.08 1.26
CA LEU A 41 -7.40 5.87 1.77
C LEU A 41 -6.36 6.00 0.64
N GLU A 42 -6.08 7.24 0.24
CA GLU A 42 -4.97 7.57 -0.65
C GLU A 42 -3.82 8.17 0.15
N LEU A 43 -2.65 7.54 0.03
CA LEU A 43 -1.39 8.02 0.59
C LEU A 43 -0.48 8.49 -0.54
N THR A 44 0.19 9.61 -0.33
CA THR A 44 1.33 10.03 -1.15
C THR A 44 2.62 9.94 -0.37
N PHE A 45 3.71 9.71 -1.09
CA PHE A 45 5.05 9.55 -0.53
C PHE A 45 6.01 10.59 -1.14
N PRO A 46 7.27 10.72 -0.65
CA PRO A 46 8.21 11.68 -1.20
C PRO A 46 8.46 11.45 -2.69
N GLU A 47 8.66 12.52 -3.44
CA GLU A 47 8.99 12.44 -4.86
C GLU A 47 10.27 11.63 -5.08
N ILE A 48 10.24 10.75 -6.08
CA ILE A 48 11.38 9.94 -6.50
C ILE A 48 11.86 10.41 -7.86
N THR A 49 13.15 10.72 -7.96
CA THR A 49 13.84 10.96 -9.24
C THR A 49 14.50 9.68 -9.72
N THR A 50 14.10 9.20 -10.89
CA THR A 50 14.72 8.04 -11.53
C THR A 50 16.13 8.37 -12.03
N ARG A 51 16.96 7.34 -12.29
CA ARG A 51 18.29 7.53 -12.91
C ARG A 51 18.26 8.27 -14.26
N LYS A 52 17.12 8.27 -14.95
CA LYS A 52 16.91 8.97 -16.22
C LYS A 52 16.44 10.42 -16.05
N GLY A 53 16.37 10.93 -14.82
CA GLY A 53 15.94 12.30 -14.51
C GLY A 53 14.43 12.51 -14.42
N ASN A 54 13.61 11.48 -14.70
CA ASN A 54 12.16 11.60 -14.53
C ASN A 54 11.79 11.60 -13.05
N THR A 55 10.97 12.56 -12.63
CA THR A 55 10.41 12.61 -11.28
C THR A 55 8.99 12.08 -11.25
N PHE A 56 8.61 11.45 -10.14
CA PHE A 56 7.21 11.07 -9.90
C PHE A 56 6.93 10.98 -8.40
N THR A 57 5.68 11.24 -8.01
CA THR A 57 5.21 11.06 -6.63
C THR A 57 4.58 9.66 -6.50
N PRO A 58 5.18 8.75 -5.72
CA PRO A 58 4.59 7.44 -5.49
C PRO A 58 3.28 7.57 -4.69
N LYS A 59 2.32 6.70 -5.00
CA LYS A 59 1.01 6.65 -4.35
C LYS A 59 0.65 5.24 -3.93
N LEU A 60 -0.09 5.13 -2.83
CA LEU A 60 -0.77 3.91 -2.42
C LEU A 60 -2.24 4.23 -2.17
N THR A 61 -3.12 3.56 -2.91
CA THR A 61 -4.56 3.66 -2.73
C THR A 61 -5.07 2.32 -2.19
N LEU A 62 -5.64 2.35 -1.00
CA LEU A 62 -6.29 1.21 -0.37
C LEU A 62 -7.78 1.47 -0.32
N SER A 63 -8.59 0.47 -0.64
CA SER A 63 -10.05 0.61 -0.57
C SER A 63 -10.68 -0.69 -0.14
N GLY A 64 -11.78 -0.58 0.59
CA GLY A 64 -12.46 -1.74 1.12
C GLY A 64 -13.85 -1.42 1.65
N ASN A 65 -14.53 -2.49 1.99
CA ASN A 65 -15.85 -2.50 2.60
C ASN A 65 -15.74 -3.02 4.03
N PHE A 66 -16.47 -2.38 4.93
CA PHE A 66 -16.73 -2.89 6.25
C PHE A 66 -17.55 -4.18 6.16
N GLN A 67 -17.30 -5.09 7.09
CA GLN A 67 -18.19 -6.20 7.35
C GLN A 67 -19.41 -5.69 8.09
N ARG A 68 -20.59 -6.19 7.71
CA ARG A 68 -21.86 -5.83 8.36
C ARG A 68 -22.60 -7.06 8.81
N ASP A 69 -23.11 -7.02 10.03
CA ASP A 69 -24.05 -8.01 10.56
C ASP A 69 -25.41 -7.32 10.74
N ASN A 70 -26.44 -7.87 10.11
CA ASN A 70 -27.80 -7.31 10.12
C ASN A 70 -27.86 -5.81 9.74
N GLY A 71 -27.06 -5.40 8.76
CA GLY A 71 -27.02 -4.03 8.25
C GLY A 71 -26.14 -3.05 9.05
N SER A 72 -25.65 -3.45 10.23
CA SER A 72 -24.75 -2.63 11.06
C SER A 72 -23.29 -3.04 10.86
N VAL A 73 -22.37 -2.06 10.84
CA VAL A 73 -20.92 -2.33 10.76
C VAL A 73 -20.49 -3.13 12.00
N SER A 74 -19.90 -4.30 11.77
CA SER A 74 -19.42 -5.18 12.85
C SER A 74 -17.90 -5.37 12.85
N ALA A 75 -17.24 -5.21 11.71
CA ALA A 75 -15.79 -5.29 11.61
C ALA A 75 -15.25 -4.56 10.36
N TRP A 76 -13.93 -4.43 10.27
CA TRP A 76 -13.24 -3.81 9.13
C TRP A 76 -13.42 -4.56 7.81
N GLY A 77 -13.81 -5.85 7.81
CA GLY A 77 -14.02 -6.62 6.60
C GLY A 77 -12.84 -6.53 5.64
N SER A 78 -13.07 -6.07 4.40
CA SER A 78 -12.01 -5.86 3.41
C SER A 78 -11.28 -4.51 3.57
N ALA A 79 -11.83 -3.57 4.34
CA ALA A 79 -11.16 -2.32 4.71
C ALA A 79 -10.05 -2.52 5.76
N PHE A 80 -9.81 -3.74 6.24
CA PHE A 80 -8.74 -4.04 7.20
C PHE A 80 -7.35 -3.58 6.75
N ARG A 81 -7.11 -3.45 5.45
CA ARG A 81 -5.85 -2.94 4.88
C ARG A 81 -5.61 -1.48 5.24
N ILE A 82 -6.69 -0.71 5.35
CA ILE A 82 -6.64 0.68 5.80
C ILE A 82 -6.32 0.71 7.29
N ARG A 83 -6.96 -0.15 8.10
CA ARG A 83 -6.61 -0.31 9.52
C ARG A 83 -5.13 -0.68 9.72
N GLU A 84 -4.60 -1.58 8.90
CA GLU A 84 -3.19 -1.98 8.93
C GLU A 84 -2.24 -0.80 8.72
N VAL A 85 -2.61 0.21 7.92
CA VAL A 85 -1.80 1.44 7.80
C VAL A 85 -1.70 2.17 9.12
N PHE A 86 -2.83 2.40 9.81
CA PHE A 86 -2.85 3.05 11.12
C PHE A 86 -2.03 2.27 12.15
N ASP A 87 -2.21 0.94 12.19
CA ASP A 87 -1.47 0.07 13.10
C ASP A 87 0.05 0.12 12.84
N CYS A 88 0.48 0.04 11.57
CA CYS A 88 1.90 0.10 11.21
C CYS A 88 2.52 1.48 11.44
N ALA A 89 1.72 2.54 11.28
CA ALA A 89 2.14 3.92 11.54
C ALA A 89 2.15 4.25 13.05
N GLY A 90 1.64 3.37 13.92
CA GLY A 90 1.48 3.62 15.34
C GLY A 90 0.52 4.78 15.61
N VAL A 91 -0.58 4.85 14.87
CA VAL A 91 -1.63 5.86 15.00
C VAL A 91 -2.91 5.19 15.44
N ASP A 92 -3.47 5.65 16.55
CA ASP A 92 -4.78 5.20 17.00
C ASP A 92 -5.89 5.76 16.10
N VAL A 93 -6.74 4.86 15.61
CA VAL A 93 -7.96 5.26 14.90
C VAL A 93 -8.96 5.83 15.90
N LYS A 94 -9.29 7.09 15.70
CA LYS A 94 -10.38 7.80 16.37
C LYS A 94 -11.54 7.91 15.39
N TYR A 95 -12.75 7.86 15.92
CA TYR A 95 -13.97 8.04 15.14
C TYR A 95 -14.60 9.37 15.54
N ASP A 96 -15.23 10.04 14.58
CA ASP A 96 -16.00 11.24 14.84
C ASP A 96 -17.43 10.91 15.32
N ASN A 97 -18.23 11.94 15.57
CA ASN A 97 -19.62 11.78 16.02
C ASN A 97 -20.53 11.12 14.98
N SER A 98 -20.11 11.03 13.72
CA SER A 98 -20.82 10.34 12.65
C SER A 98 -20.42 8.86 12.51
N GLY A 99 -19.40 8.42 13.26
CA GLY A 99 -18.84 7.07 13.18
C GLY A 99 -17.85 6.89 12.02
N GLU A 100 -17.45 7.98 11.37
CA GLU A 100 -16.39 8.01 10.36
C GLU A 100 -15.02 8.17 11.03
N LEU A 101 -13.93 7.86 10.32
CA LEU A 101 -12.57 8.14 10.80
C LEU A 101 -12.42 9.64 11.04
N GLY A 102 -12.04 9.99 12.27
CA GLY A 102 -11.81 11.38 12.67
C GLY A 102 -10.63 11.99 11.89
N ALA A 103 -10.77 13.27 11.56
CA ALA A 103 -9.74 14.04 10.85
C ALA A 103 -8.37 13.95 11.55
N ASP A 104 -8.36 14.04 12.88
CA ASP A 104 -7.15 13.93 13.71
C ASP A 104 -6.33 12.68 13.39
N SER A 105 -6.96 11.50 13.26
CA SER A 105 -6.22 10.27 12.97
C SER A 105 -5.63 10.28 11.56
N ILE A 106 -6.29 10.92 10.60
CA ILE A 106 -5.81 11.05 9.22
C ILE A 106 -4.62 12.01 9.17
N GLU A 107 -4.71 13.13 9.90
CA GLU A 107 -3.62 14.09 10.04
C GLU A 107 -2.41 13.46 10.77
N ASP A 108 -2.65 12.65 11.80
CA ASP A 108 -1.63 11.94 12.57
C ASP A 108 -0.85 10.91 11.73
N LEU A 109 -1.37 10.47 10.57
CA LEU A 109 -0.62 9.64 9.62
C LEU A 109 0.50 10.42 8.92
N VAL A 110 0.34 11.73 8.73
CA VAL A 110 1.32 12.54 8.00
C VAL A 110 2.63 12.59 8.79
N GLY A 111 3.74 12.30 8.09
CA GLY A 111 5.07 12.19 8.69
C GLY A 111 5.38 10.84 9.32
N LYS A 112 4.40 9.93 9.41
CA LYS A 112 4.66 8.55 9.86
C LYS A 112 5.36 7.74 8.77
N GLU A 113 6.07 6.72 9.24
CA GLU A 113 6.80 5.81 8.38
C GLU A 113 6.11 4.46 8.31
N ILE A 114 6.07 3.90 7.10
CA ILE A 114 5.56 2.56 6.83
C ILE A 114 6.47 1.85 5.82
N TYR A 115 6.41 0.53 5.80
CA TYR A 115 7.08 -0.29 4.80
C TYR A 115 6.08 -0.75 3.76
N THR A 116 6.38 -0.44 2.50
CA THR A 116 5.59 -0.86 1.34
C THR A 116 6.39 -1.85 0.50
N LEU A 117 5.71 -2.75 -0.20
CA LEU A 117 6.37 -3.72 -1.07
C LEU A 117 5.90 -3.54 -2.50
N ARG A 118 6.85 -3.55 -3.44
CA ARG A 118 6.58 -3.55 -4.87
C ARG A 118 7.05 -4.86 -5.47
N TYR A 119 6.21 -5.48 -6.28
CA TYR A 119 6.47 -6.79 -6.87
C TYR A 119 6.32 -6.76 -8.38
N VAL A 120 7.04 -7.66 -9.04
CA VAL A 120 7.01 -7.83 -10.49
C VAL A 120 5.70 -8.49 -10.92
N ALA A 121 5.09 -7.91 -11.94
CA ALA A 121 3.88 -8.42 -12.56
C ALA A 121 3.92 -8.23 -14.08
N LYS A 122 2.98 -8.90 -14.77
CA LYS A 122 2.64 -8.60 -16.16
C LYS A 122 1.60 -7.49 -16.23
N ASP A 123 1.85 -6.48 -17.05
CA ASP A 123 0.82 -5.54 -17.45
C ASP A 123 -0.17 -6.19 -18.45
N LYS A 124 -1.18 -5.43 -18.89
CA LYS A 124 -2.19 -5.91 -19.85
C LYS A 124 -1.63 -6.30 -21.22
N ASN A 125 -0.44 -5.80 -21.56
CA ASN A 125 0.26 -6.05 -22.81
C ASN A 125 1.32 -7.16 -22.66
N GLY A 126 1.42 -7.80 -21.48
CA GLY A 126 2.41 -8.83 -21.18
C GLY A 126 3.80 -8.29 -20.83
N ASN A 127 3.99 -6.97 -20.75
CA ASN A 127 5.27 -6.39 -20.38
C ASN A 127 5.49 -6.47 -18.87
N ARG A 128 6.77 -6.59 -18.49
CA ARG A 128 7.19 -6.51 -17.10
C ARG A 128 6.92 -5.13 -16.53
N THR A 129 6.23 -5.09 -15.39
CA THR A 129 6.02 -3.87 -14.60
C THR A 129 6.11 -4.18 -13.11
N TYR A 130 6.12 -3.13 -12.27
CA TYR A 130 6.08 -3.26 -10.81
C TYR A 130 4.79 -2.70 -10.26
N TYR A 131 4.03 -3.54 -9.55
CA TYR A 131 2.85 -3.13 -8.80
C TYR A 131 3.20 -2.92 -7.34
N THR A 132 2.56 -1.94 -6.72
CA THR A 132 2.57 -1.79 -5.27
C THR A 132 1.60 -2.79 -4.67
N TRP A 133 2.05 -3.54 -3.67
CA TRP A 133 1.20 -4.47 -2.93
C TRP A 133 0.24 -3.70 -2.01
N ASP A 134 -0.98 -4.22 -1.85
CA ASP A 134 -2.08 -3.55 -1.15
C ASP A 134 -2.05 -3.77 0.37
N ARG A 135 -0.85 -3.98 0.91
CA ARG A 135 -0.55 -4.26 2.32
C ARG A 135 0.75 -3.57 2.72
N VAL A 136 0.87 -3.27 4.00
CA VAL A 136 2.01 -2.55 4.55
C VAL A 136 2.56 -3.29 5.77
N GLY A 137 3.78 -2.92 6.16
CA GLY A 137 4.41 -3.45 7.37
C GLY A 137 5.02 -2.38 8.26
N ASN A 138 5.28 -2.77 9.50
CA ASN A 138 5.99 -1.96 10.48
C ASN A 138 7.52 -2.11 10.37
N SER A 139 7.98 -3.14 9.66
CA SER A 139 9.39 -3.39 9.32
C SER A 139 9.51 -4.00 7.92
N GLU A 140 10.73 -4.05 7.41
CA GLU A 140 11.03 -4.70 6.14
C GLU A 140 10.76 -6.21 6.20
N GLU A 141 11.09 -6.85 7.31
CA GLU A 141 10.86 -8.27 7.55
C GLU A 141 9.37 -8.59 7.64
N ASP A 142 8.58 -7.75 8.33
CA ASP A 142 7.14 -7.92 8.49
C ASP A 142 6.42 -7.89 7.13
N VAL A 143 6.68 -6.87 6.31
CA VAL A 143 6.02 -6.77 4.99
C VAL A 143 6.45 -7.91 4.05
N LYS A 144 7.71 -8.36 4.11
CA LYS A 144 8.18 -9.53 3.35
C LYS A 144 7.50 -10.81 3.80
N GLN A 145 7.40 -11.04 5.11
CA GLN A 145 6.74 -12.22 5.66
C GLN A 145 5.28 -12.28 5.21
N LYS A 146 4.54 -11.18 5.42
CA LYS A 146 3.14 -11.06 4.97
C LYS A 146 2.99 -11.31 3.47
N PHE A 147 3.92 -10.79 2.66
CA PHE A 147 3.89 -10.98 1.20
C PHE A 147 4.11 -12.44 0.82
N ASN A 148 5.12 -13.09 1.39
CA ASN A 148 5.41 -14.50 1.14
C ASN A 148 4.25 -15.41 1.57
N GLU A 149 3.62 -15.13 2.71
CA GLU A 149 2.41 -15.83 3.15
C GLU A 149 1.25 -15.64 2.16
N SER A 150 1.12 -14.44 1.58
CA SER A 150 0.12 -14.15 0.55
C SER A 150 0.40 -14.93 -0.74
N VAL A 151 1.66 -14.97 -1.16
CA VAL A 151 2.12 -15.69 -2.37
C VAL A 151 1.86 -17.19 -2.23
N ASN A 152 2.14 -17.76 -1.06
CA ASN A 152 1.83 -19.16 -0.76
C ASN A 152 0.33 -19.47 -0.82
N LYS A 153 -0.53 -18.46 -0.64
CA LYS A 153 -1.99 -18.54 -0.78
C LYS A 153 -2.47 -18.21 -2.21
N GLY A 154 -1.56 -17.99 -3.16
CA GLY A 154 -1.87 -17.67 -4.56
C GLY A 154 -2.17 -16.19 -4.84
N TYR A 155 -1.73 -15.29 -3.96
CA TYR A 155 -1.93 -13.84 -4.10
C TYR A 155 -0.61 -13.06 -4.00
N PRO A 156 -0.46 -11.92 -4.67
CA PRO A 156 -1.41 -11.38 -5.64
C PRO A 156 -1.39 -12.20 -6.93
N LYS A 157 -2.56 -12.38 -7.57
CA LYS A 157 -2.73 -13.27 -8.74
C LYS A 157 -1.88 -12.89 -9.95
N ASN A 158 -1.44 -11.64 -10.01
CA ASN A 158 -0.60 -11.10 -11.08
C ASN A 158 0.89 -11.08 -10.71
N TYR A 159 1.31 -11.62 -9.57
CA TYR A 159 2.72 -11.79 -9.26
C TYR A 159 3.37 -12.71 -10.29
N SER A 160 4.45 -12.23 -10.92
CA SER A 160 5.14 -12.94 -12.01
C SER A 160 6.65 -12.91 -11.78
N PRO A 161 7.16 -13.66 -10.78
CA PRO A 161 8.58 -13.68 -10.43
C PRO A 161 9.47 -14.26 -11.54
N GLU A 162 8.92 -14.96 -12.52
CA GLU A 162 9.65 -15.53 -13.65
C GLU A 162 10.12 -14.50 -14.69
N LEU A 163 9.76 -13.21 -14.52
CA LEU A 163 10.13 -12.12 -15.43
C LEU A 163 11.43 -11.39 -15.06
N VAL A 164 12.13 -11.85 -14.02
CA VAL A 164 13.39 -11.27 -13.56
C VAL A 164 14.58 -12.16 -13.79
#